data_AF-A0AAV2GQI9-F1
#
_entry.id   AF-A0AAV2GQI9-F1
#
_cell.length_a   1.000
_cell.length_b   1.000
_cell.length_c   1.000
_cell.angle_alpha   90.00
_cell.angle_beta   90.00
_cell.angle_gamma   90.00
#
_symmetry.space_group_name_H-M   'P 1'
#
loop_
_entity.id
_entity.type
_entity.pdbx_description
1 polymer ?
#
loop_
_entity_poly.entity_id
_entity_poly.type
_entity_poly.pdbx_seq_one_letter_code
_entity_poly.pdbx_strand_id
1 'polypeptide(L)'
;MMVDLQSSGSHSVDGNWRALGKLLIYCSGCNRGGLFNNIQIPGHFVYRTRFSRTSGKSFLLPQCRTDVLYVSDPCEHLDQGDEGDIGFFRGIFKSFSMSKVRKLLIQRGVPLHPTHVCPYCKAKLWNMLQAKMIPTSASCRLGSYEDCIEYYVCLNGHMLGICTLLPLSESEEVSEIE
;
A
#
# COMPACT_ATOMS: atom_id res chain seq x y z
N MET A 1 -12.83 11.04 -0.38
CA MET A 1 -11.71 10.69 -1.28
C MET A 1 -12.00 11.05 -2.72
N MET A 2 -13.04 10.51 -3.38
CA MET A 2 -13.28 10.75 -4.82
C MET A 2 -13.41 12.23 -5.18
N VAL A 3 -14.17 13.01 -4.40
CA VAL A 3 -14.27 14.46 -4.55
C VAL A 3 -12.91 15.15 -4.39
N ASP A 4 -12.06 14.66 -3.48
CA ASP A 4 -10.72 15.21 -3.22
C ASP A 4 -9.72 14.87 -4.35
N LEU A 5 -9.87 13.71 -4.98
CA LEU A 5 -9.09 13.31 -6.17
C LEU A 5 -9.54 14.05 -7.45
N GLN A 6 -10.77 14.57 -7.47
CA GLN A 6 -11.35 15.33 -8.59
C GLN A 6 -11.12 16.84 -8.49
N SER A 7 -10.97 17.39 -7.28
CA SER A 7 -10.97 18.85 -7.03
C SER A 7 -9.68 19.60 -7.42
N SER A 8 -8.72 18.91 -8.06
CA SER A 8 -7.43 19.53 -8.44
C SER A 8 -7.50 20.04 -9.87
N GLY A 9 -7.70 21.35 -10.04
CA GLY A 9 -7.53 22.04 -11.31
C GLY A 9 -6.11 21.82 -11.86
N SER A 10 -6.02 21.41 -13.12
CA SER A 10 -4.80 21.11 -13.92
C SER A 10 -4.03 19.81 -13.66
N HIS A 11 -4.37 19.00 -12.65
CA HIS A 11 -3.80 17.66 -12.50
C HIS A 11 -4.91 16.65 -12.16
N SER A 12 -5.63 16.19 -13.19
CA SER A 12 -6.35 14.93 -13.12
C SER A 12 -5.36 13.89 -12.59
N VAL A 13 -5.70 13.16 -11.52
CA VAL A 13 -4.96 12.00 -10.96
C VAL A 13 -3.83 11.59 -11.91
N ASP A 14 -2.56 11.76 -11.52
CA ASP A 14 -1.40 11.39 -12.35
C ASP A 14 -1.55 9.90 -12.70
N GLY A 15 -2.29 9.54 -13.75
CA GLY A 15 -2.94 8.22 -13.83
C GLY A 15 -4.37 8.25 -14.38
N ASN A 16 -4.53 7.63 -15.55
CA ASN A 16 -5.81 7.33 -16.21
C ASN A 16 -6.90 6.85 -15.22
N TRP A 17 -8.13 7.38 -15.30
CA TRP A 17 -9.29 6.99 -14.48
C TRP A 17 -9.53 5.47 -14.47
N ARG A 18 -9.17 4.78 -15.56
CA ARG A 18 -9.20 3.32 -15.66
C ARG A 18 -8.25 2.66 -14.66
N ALA A 19 -7.07 3.22 -14.45
CA ALA A 19 -6.11 2.72 -13.46
C ALA A 19 -6.60 2.96 -12.04
N LEU A 20 -7.18 4.14 -11.76
CA LEU A 20 -7.83 4.42 -10.49
C LEU A 20 -8.97 3.42 -10.25
N GLY A 21 -9.87 3.22 -11.21
CA GLY A 21 -10.94 2.24 -11.13
C GLY A 21 -10.40 0.85 -10.76
N LYS A 22 -9.41 0.35 -11.50
CA LYS A 22 -8.73 -0.93 -11.18
C LYS A 22 -8.18 -0.95 -9.75
N LEU A 23 -7.48 0.10 -9.32
CA LEU A 23 -6.93 0.21 -7.97
C LEU A 23 -8.01 0.16 -6.89
N LEU A 24 -9.21 0.69 -7.16
CA LEU A 24 -10.30 0.70 -6.19
C LEU A 24 -10.96 -0.67 -6.02
N ILE A 25 -11.00 -1.50 -7.09
CA ILE A 25 -11.80 -2.73 -7.10
C ILE A 25 -11.02 -4.01 -7.35
N TYR A 26 -9.70 -3.96 -7.52
CA TYR A 26 -8.90 -5.14 -7.87
C TYR A 26 -7.71 -5.32 -6.93
N CYS A 27 -7.61 -6.50 -6.31
CA CYS A 27 -6.39 -7.00 -5.69
C CYS A 27 -5.51 -7.59 -6.79
N SER A 28 -4.27 -7.11 -6.93
CA SER A 28 -3.36 -7.69 -7.93
C SER A 28 -2.86 -9.08 -7.57
N GLY A 29 -2.99 -9.47 -6.29
CA GLY A 29 -2.32 -10.65 -5.75
C GLY A 29 -0.81 -10.59 -5.98
N CYS A 30 -0.20 -11.77 -6.09
CA CYS A 30 1.19 -11.91 -6.51
C CYS A 30 1.38 -13.18 -7.37
N ASN A 31 2.32 -13.10 -8.31
CA ASN A 31 2.76 -14.23 -9.12
C ASN A 31 4.18 -14.61 -8.72
N ARG A 32 4.58 -15.88 -8.92
CA ARG A 32 5.99 -16.30 -8.75
C ARG A 32 6.92 -15.44 -9.60
N GLY A 33 8.03 -14.98 -9.00
CA GLY A 33 8.95 -14.03 -9.64
C GLY A 33 8.38 -12.62 -9.83
N GLY A 34 7.28 -12.31 -9.15
CA GLY A 34 6.59 -11.03 -9.15
C GLY A 34 7.26 -9.97 -8.26
N LEU A 35 6.47 -9.00 -7.80
CA LEU A 35 6.94 -7.98 -6.85
C LEU A 35 7.19 -8.55 -5.45
N PHE A 36 6.48 -9.62 -5.08
CA PHE A 36 6.55 -10.24 -3.75
C PHE A 36 6.93 -11.71 -3.94
N ASN A 37 8.21 -12.03 -3.84
CA ASN A 37 8.82 -13.20 -4.51
C ASN A 37 8.48 -14.58 -3.95
N ASN A 38 7.69 -14.70 -2.88
CA ASN A 38 7.54 -15.96 -2.16
C ASN A 38 6.15 -16.61 -2.27
N ILE A 39 5.14 -15.91 -2.78
CA ILE A 39 3.74 -16.35 -2.68
C ILE A 39 3.03 -16.22 -4.02
N GLN A 40 2.18 -17.20 -4.34
CA GLN A 40 1.33 -17.18 -5.53
C GLN A 40 -0.13 -17.03 -5.12
N ILE A 41 -0.63 -15.81 -5.21
CA ILE A 41 -2.04 -15.47 -4.94
C ILE A 41 -2.62 -14.84 -6.21
N PRO A 42 -3.65 -15.44 -6.84
CA PRO A 42 -4.25 -14.88 -8.04
C PRO A 42 -4.95 -13.56 -7.72
N GLY A 43 -4.83 -12.58 -8.62
CA GLY A 43 -5.56 -11.32 -8.49
C GLY A 43 -7.06 -11.48 -8.72
N HIS A 44 -7.87 -10.74 -7.98
CA HIS A 44 -9.33 -10.84 -7.99
C HIS A 44 -10.01 -9.49 -7.74
N PHE A 45 -11.30 -9.39 -8.02
CA PHE A 45 -12.09 -8.24 -7.62
C PHE A 45 -12.30 -8.24 -6.10
N VAL A 46 -12.13 -7.09 -5.47
CA VAL A 46 -12.46 -6.91 -4.05
C VAL A 46 -13.91 -6.49 -3.92
N TYR A 47 -14.65 -7.19 -3.07
CA TYR A 47 -16.08 -6.94 -2.87
C TYR A 47 -16.33 -5.56 -2.23
N ARG A 48 -15.50 -5.18 -1.26
CA ARG A 48 -15.52 -3.86 -0.61
C ARG A 48 -14.10 -3.38 -0.37
N THR A 49 -13.92 -2.08 -0.51
CA THR A 49 -12.65 -1.45 -0.15
C THR A 49 -12.89 -0.05 0.35
N ARG A 50 -12.24 0.29 1.45
CA ARG A 50 -12.33 1.61 2.09
C ARG A 50 -10.95 2.23 2.09
N PHE A 51 -10.81 3.30 1.33
CA PHE A 51 -9.59 4.11 1.34
C PHE A 51 -9.69 5.20 2.41
N SER A 52 -8.74 5.22 3.33
CA SER A 52 -8.70 6.15 4.45
C SER A 52 -7.47 7.04 4.40
N ARG A 53 -7.69 8.36 4.56
CA ARG A 53 -6.62 9.34 4.73
C ARG A 53 -5.90 9.16 6.06
N THR A 54 -6.64 8.77 7.10
CA THR A 54 -6.06 8.49 8.42
C THR A 54 -5.14 7.28 8.35
N SER A 55 -5.56 6.21 7.67
CA SER A 55 -4.70 5.05 7.41
C SER A 55 -3.43 5.47 6.67
N GLY A 56 -3.56 6.26 5.60
CA GLY A 56 -2.41 6.70 4.82
C GLY A 56 -1.40 7.56 5.58
N LYS A 57 -1.81 8.30 6.62
CA LYS A 57 -0.86 9.02 7.49
C LYS A 57 0.12 8.08 8.20
N SER A 58 -0.29 6.86 8.52
CA SER A 58 0.57 5.86 9.16
C SER A 58 1.67 5.32 8.24
N PHE A 59 1.57 5.55 6.94
CA PHE A 59 2.58 5.15 5.93
C PHE A 59 3.53 6.29 5.53
N LEU A 60 3.42 7.46 6.18
CA LEU A 60 4.25 8.62 5.89
C LEU A 60 5.25 8.85 7.02
N LEU A 61 6.53 8.98 6.65
CA LEU A 61 7.56 9.48 7.56
C LEU A 61 7.15 10.85 8.13
N PRO A 62 7.60 11.22 9.35
CA PRO A 62 7.20 12.46 10.00
C PRO A 62 7.29 13.71 9.11
N GLN A 63 8.39 13.86 8.36
CA GLN A 63 8.62 14.98 7.45
C GLN A 63 7.67 15.01 6.22
N CYS A 64 7.06 13.87 5.88
CA CYS A 64 6.16 13.70 4.74
C CYS A 64 4.68 13.77 5.13
N ARG A 65 4.32 13.92 6.42
CA ARG A 65 2.91 13.87 6.89
C ARG A 65 1.97 14.96 6.35
N THR A 66 2.52 15.98 5.68
CA THR A 66 1.73 16.97 4.94
C THR A 66 1.21 16.45 3.61
N ASP A 67 1.81 15.38 3.08
CA ASP A 67 1.33 14.72 1.87
C ASP A 67 -0.02 14.04 2.15
N VAL A 68 -0.86 13.96 1.12
CA VAL A 68 -2.16 13.27 1.21
C VAL A 68 -2.03 11.92 0.52
N LEU A 69 -2.03 10.86 1.34
CA LEU A 69 -2.07 9.47 0.93
C LEU A 69 -3.36 8.84 1.47
N TYR A 70 -4.06 8.13 0.60
CA TYR A 70 -5.18 7.27 0.97
C TYR A 70 -4.73 5.82 0.89
N VAL A 71 -5.02 5.00 1.90
CA VAL A 71 -4.68 3.57 1.92
C VAL A 71 -5.92 2.75 2.21
N SER A 72 -6.10 1.64 1.50
CA SER A 72 -7.17 0.68 1.71
C SER A 72 -6.90 -0.18 2.95
N ASP A 73 -7.95 -0.72 3.55
CA ASP A 73 -7.78 -1.89 4.41
C ASP A 73 -7.18 -3.06 3.58
N PRO A 74 -6.43 -3.98 4.20
CA PRO A 74 -5.88 -5.15 3.51
C PRO A 74 -6.97 -6.05 2.94
N CYS A 75 -6.68 -6.64 1.79
CA CYS A 75 -7.38 -7.81 1.30
C CYS A 75 -6.70 -9.03 1.91
N GLU A 76 -7.41 -9.74 2.77
CA GLU A 76 -6.88 -10.86 3.55
C GLU A 76 -6.92 -12.15 2.72
N HIS A 77 -5.81 -12.89 2.77
CA HIS A 77 -5.59 -14.18 2.13
C HIS A 77 -5.07 -15.11 3.20
N LEU A 78 -5.97 -15.92 3.75
CA LEU A 78 -5.70 -16.81 4.88
C LEU A 78 -5.01 -18.09 4.42
N ASP A 79 -4.38 -18.81 5.34
CA ASP A 79 -3.85 -20.16 5.14
C ASP A 79 -2.78 -20.26 4.03
N GLN A 80 -1.87 -19.30 3.92
CA GLN A 80 -0.80 -19.30 2.90
C GLN A 80 0.41 -20.20 3.26
N GLY A 81 0.21 -21.19 4.13
CA GLY A 81 1.25 -22.10 4.63
C GLY A 81 2.19 -21.41 5.61
N ASP A 82 3.50 -21.60 5.43
CA ASP A 82 4.54 -21.09 6.35
C ASP A 82 4.60 -19.56 6.43
N GLU A 83 4.01 -18.85 5.46
CA GLU A 83 3.98 -17.38 5.38
C GLU A 83 2.85 -16.75 6.22
N GLY A 84 1.96 -17.58 6.79
CA GLY A 84 0.83 -17.14 7.61
C GLY A 84 -0.28 -16.44 6.81
N ASP A 85 -1.08 -15.62 7.50
CA ASP A 85 -2.14 -14.85 6.87
C ASP A 85 -1.55 -13.61 6.18
N ILE A 86 -1.92 -13.39 4.91
CA ILE A 86 -1.34 -12.35 4.08
C ILE A 86 -2.36 -11.25 3.79
N GLY A 87 -1.95 -10.00 3.96
CA GLY A 87 -2.73 -8.82 3.62
C GLY A 87 -2.18 -8.08 2.41
N PHE A 88 -2.95 -7.97 1.32
CA PHE A 88 -2.61 -7.03 0.23
C PHE A 88 -3.33 -5.70 0.41
N PHE A 89 -2.56 -4.62 0.52
CA PHE A 89 -3.12 -3.27 0.64
C PHE A 89 -2.75 -2.40 -0.57
N ARG A 90 -3.58 -1.40 -0.80
CA ARG A 90 -3.48 -0.47 -1.94
C ARG A 90 -3.52 0.95 -1.43
N GLY A 91 -2.93 1.88 -2.16
CA GLY A 91 -3.01 3.28 -1.80
C GLY A 91 -2.91 4.21 -3.00
N ILE A 92 -3.31 5.46 -2.82
CA ILE A 92 -3.11 6.49 -3.82
C ILE A 92 -2.81 7.84 -3.16
N PHE A 93 -1.76 8.48 -3.65
CA PHE A 93 -1.43 9.86 -3.31
C PHE A 93 -2.34 10.81 -4.09
N LYS A 94 -2.82 11.87 -3.43
CA LYS A 94 -3.59 12.93 -4.08
C LYS A 94 -2.76 13.70 -5.13
N SER A 95 -1.52 14.04 -4.80
CA SER A 95 -0.65 14.89 -5.64
C SER A 95 0.80 14.41 -5.53
N PHE A 96 1.08 13.20 -6.03
CA PHE A 96 2.37 12.55 -5.83
C PHE A 96 3.54 13.30 -6.49
N SER A 97 3.33 13.86 -7.68
CA SER A 97 4.31 14.67 -8.42
C SER A 97 4.90 15.81 -7.58
N MET A 98 4.08 16.41 -6.71
CA MET A 98 4.45 17.48 -5.78
C MET A 98 4.74 17.02 -4.35
N SER A 99 4.61 15.72 -4.05
CA SER A 99 4.74 15.20 -2.69
C SER A 99 6.16 15.29 -2.14
N LYS A 100 6.28 15.44 -0.82
CA LYS A 100 7.55 15.33 -0.13
C LYS A 100 8.11 13.91 -0.21
N VAL A 101 7.26 12.88 -0.26
CA VAL A 101 7.69 11.49 -0.50
C VAL A 101 8.48 11.39 -1.81
N ARG A 102 7.93 11.89 -2.93
CA ARG A 102 8.62 11.87 -4.22
C ARG A 102 9.91 12.67 -4.18
N LYS A 103 9.90 13.86 -3.57
CA LYS A 103 11.11 14.67 -3.39
C LYS A 103 12.19 13.88 -2.64
N LEU A 104 11.82 13.18 -1.56
CA LEU A 104 12.76 12.41 -0.76
C LEU A 104 13.32 11.19 -1.50
N LEU A 105 12.49 10.48 -2.28
CA LEU A 105 12.92 9.38 -3.14
C LEU A 105 13.98 9.83 -4.16
N ILE A 106 13.75 10.98 -4.80
CA ILE A 106 14.70 11.57 -5.76
C ILE A 106 15.98 12.02 -5.04
N GLN A 107 15.86 12.73 -3.92
CA GLN A 107 17.02 13.22 -3.14
C GLN A 107 17.90 12.08 -2.65
N ARG A 108 17.31 10.93 -2.30
CA ARG A 108 18.04 9.73 -1.88
C ARG A 108 18.64 8.93 -3.05
N GLY A 109 18.38 9.34 -4.30
CA GLY A 109 18.86 8.62 -5.48
C GLY A 109 18.33 7.19 -5.59
N VAL A 110 17.12 6.92 -5.06
CA VAL A 110 16.56 5.57 -5.07
C VAL A 110 16.23 5.17 -6.50
N PRO A 111 16.81 4.08 -7.02
CA PRO A 111 16.52 3.63 -8.38
C PRO A 111 15.07 3.14 -8.49
N LEU A 112 14.50 3.29 -9.68
CA LEU A 112 13.25 2.62 -10.00
C LEU A 112 13.48 1.11 -10.11
N HIS A 113 12.45 0.33 -9.82
CA HIS A 113 12.44 -1.10 -9.95
C HIS A 113 12.82 -1.50 -11.39
N PRO A 114 13.80 -2.40 -11.57
CA PRO A 114 14.38 -2.65 -12.89
C PRO A 114 13.38 -3.28 -13.86
N THR A 115 12.65 -4.30 -13.41
CA THR A 115 11.85 -5.19 -14.25
C THR A 115 10.34 -4.94 -14.13
N HIS A 116 9.83 -4.84 -12.91
CA HIS A 116 8.38 -4.75 -12.65
C HIS A 116 7.83 -3.33 -12.75
N VAL A 117 6.52 -3.27 -12.99
CA VAL A 117 5.73 -2.04 -13.15
C VAL A 117 4.43 -2.14 -12.36
N CYS A 118 3.82 -0.99 -12.09
CA CYS A 118 2.54 -0.91 -11.40
C CYS A 118 1.48 -1.77 -12.10
N PRO A 119 0.81 -2.72 -11.42
CA PRO A 119 -0.19 -3.57 -12.05
C PRO A 119 -1.40 -2.77 -12.56
N TYR A 120 -1.70 -1.63 -11.95
CA TYR A 120 -2.85 -0.78 -12.27
C TYR A 120 -2.62 0.14 -13.48
N CYS A 121 -1.47 0.82 -13.54
CA CYS A 121 -1.17 1.83 -14.56
C CYS A 121 0.07 1.56 -15.42
N LYS A 122 0.83 0.51 -15.15
CA LYS A 122 2.08 0.13 -15.85
C LYS A 122 3.24 1.14 -15.73
N ALA A 123 3.13 2.14 -14.87
CA ALA A 123 4.24 3.04 -14.55
C ALA A 123 5.34 2.31 -13.74
N LYS A 124 6.58 2.79 -13.86
CA LYS A 124 7.71 2.32 -13.05
C LYS A 124 7.48 2.57 -11.55
N LEU A 125 8.10 1.74 -10.72
CA LEU A 125 7.89 1.65 -9.27
C LEU A 125 9.16 2.02 -8.51
N TRP A 126 9.03 2.60 -7.33
CA TRP A 126 10.07 2.61 -6.30
C TRP A 126 9.78 1.53 -5.26
N ASN A 127 10.83 0.83 -4.80
CA ASN A 127 10.76 -0.05 -3.64
C ASN A 127 10.96 0.80 -2.36
N MET A 128 9.95 0.83 -1.50
CA MET A 128 9.96 1.72 -0.32
C MET A 128 10.79 1.15 0.84
N LEU A 129 10.99 -0.18 0.88
CA LEU A 129 11.91 -0.84 1.79
C LEU A 129 13.36 -0.50 1.43
N GLN A 130 13.74 -0.64 0.15
CA GLN A 130 15.06 -0.24 -0.35
C GLN A 130 15.31 1.27 -0.13
N ALA A 131 14.27 2.09 -0.25
CA ALA A 131 14.34 3.52 0.03
C ALA A 131 14.53 3.85 1.51
N LYS A 132 14.37 2.90 2.44
CA LYS A 132 14.28 3.10 3.90
C LYS A 132 13.20 4.12 4.25
N MET A 133 12.00 3.92 3.70
CA MET A 133 10.86 4.84 3.81
C MET A 133 9.58 4.18 4.34
N ILE A 134 9.69 2.98 4.93
CA ILE A 134 8.61 2.31 5.64
C ILE A 134 8.65 2.73 7.11
N PRO A 135 7.69 3.51 7.62
CA PRO A 135 7.61 3.82 9.05
C PRO A 135 7.05 2.63 9.84
N THR A 136 7.49 2.46 11.09
CA THR A 136 6.95 1.43 12.01
C THR A 136 5.45 1.59 12.27
N SER A 137 4.90 2.80 12.17
CA SER A 137 3.46 3.01 12.30
C SER A 137 2.62 2.29 11.24
N ALA A 138 3.23 1.83 10.12
CA ALA A 138 2.54 1.07 9.09
C ALA A 138 2.10 -0.31 9.59
N SER A 139 2.94 -1.02 10.36
CA SER A 139 2.61 -2.35 10.90
C SER A 139 1.54 -2.29 11.96
N CYS A 140 1.62 -1.33 12.88
CA CYS A 140 0.55 -1.10 13.84
C CYS A 140 -0.79 -0.81 13.14
N ARG A 141 -0.76 -0.07 12.02
CA ARG A 141 -1.99 0.25 11.27
C ARG A 141 -2.56 -0.95 10.54
N LEU A 142 -1.70 -1.83 10.04
CA LEU A 142 -2.06 -3.04 9.29
C LEU A 142 -2.40 -4.23 10.19
N GLY A 143 -2.06 -4.18 11.48
CA GLY A 143 -2.13 -5.36 12.35
C GLY A 143 -1.16 -6.44 11.87
N SER A 144 0.04 -6.04 11.45
CA SER A 144 1.05 -6.95 10.88
C SER A 144 2.31 -7.02 11.74
N TYR A 145 3.13 -8.03 11.52
CA TYR A 145 4.51 -8.03 12.02
C TYR A 145 5.29 -6.83 11.45
N GLU A 146 6.19 -6.25 12.24
CA GLU A 146 6.92 -5.02 11.88
C GLU A 146 7.81 -5.17 10.65
N ASP A 147 8.52 -6.29 10.55
CA ASP A 147 9.49 -6.55 9.47
C ASP A 147 8.88 -7.29 8.27
N CYS A 148 7.57 -7.53 8.30
CA CYS A 148 6.87 -8.26 7.25
C CYS A 148 6.04 -7.33 6.35
N ILE A 149 6.46 -6.08 6.18
CA ILE A 149 5.81 -5.13 5.26
C ILE A 149 6.73 -4.83 4.09
N GLU A 150 6.19 -5.03 2.89
CA GLU A 150 6.81 -4.54 1.67
C GLU A 150 5.80 -3.76 0.84
N TYR A 151 6.17 -2.56 0.40
CA TYR A 151 5.32 -1.83 -0.55
C TYR A 151 6.12 -0.99 -1.54
N TYR A 152 5.44 -0.69 -2.62
CA TYR A 152 5.96 0.03 -3.75
C TYR A 152 5.08 1.25 -4.02
N VAL A 153 5.69 2.31 -4.57
CA VAL A 153 4.96 3.48 -5.07
C VAL A 153 5.37 3.76 -6.50
N CYS A 154 4.40 3.87 -7.41
CA CYS A 154 4.69 4.15 -8.82
C CYS A 154 4.84 5.65 -9.10
N LEU A 155 5.37 6.01 -10.27
CA LEU A 155 5.52 7.41 -10.71
C LEU A 155 4.20 8.21 -10.70
N ASN A 156 3.08 7.51 -10.72
CA ASN A 156 1.71 8.01 -10.73
C ASN A 156 1.08 8.07 -9.32
N GLY A 157 1.85 7.74 -8.27
CA GLY A 157 1.38 7.79 -6.89
C GLY A 157 0.50 6.63 -6.45
N HIS A 158 0.39 5.56 -7.23
CA HIS A 158 -0.26 4.32 -6.76
C HIS A 158 0.69 3.57 -5.83
N MET A 159 0.16 3.21 -4.67
CA MET A 159 0.79 2.33 -3.70
C MET A 159 0.19 0.92 -3.82
N LEU A 160 1.04 -0.08 -3.69
CA LEU A 160 0.68 -1.48 -3.54
C LEU A 160 1.66 -2.14 -2.59
N GLY A 161 1.14 -2.94 -1.67
CA GLY A 161 1.95 -3.61 -0.69
C GLY A 161 1.36 -4.91 -0.22
N ILE A 162 2.20 -5.65 0.47
CA ILE A 162 1.92 -6.91 1.12
C ILE A 162 2.33 -6.78 2.59
N CYS A 163 1.60 -7.44 3.47
CA CYS A 163 2.01 -7.67 4.85
C CYS A 163 1.67 -9.07 5.34
N THR A 164 2.44 -9.57 6.30
CA THR A 164 2.04 -10.76 7.10
C THR A 164 1.24 -10.29 8.31
N LEU A 165 -0.03 -10.68 8.35
CA LEU A 165 -0.99 -10.29 9.37
C LEU A 165 -0.68 -11.02 10.68
N LEU A 166 -0.92 -10.35 11.80
CA LEU A 166 -0.92 -10.98 13.10
C LEU A 166 -2.14 -11.91 13.20
N PRO A 167 -1.99 -13.12 13.75
CA PRO A 167 -3.13 -13.97 14.02
C PRO A 167 -4.10 -13.24 14.97
N LEU A 168 -5.39 -13.36 14.70
CA LEU A 168 -6.41 -12.91 15.64
C LEU A 168 -6.36 -13.82 16.86
N SER A 169 -5.69 -13.37 17.93
CA SER A 169 -5.72 -14.08 19.21
C SER A 169 -7.12 -13.95 19.83
N GLU A 170 -7.81 -15.07 20.06
CA GLU A 170 -9.06 -15.14 20.85
C GLU A 170 -8.83 -14.91 22.35
N SER A 171 -8.00 -13.94 22.74
CA SER A 171 -7.80 -13.62 24.16
C SER A 171 -8.82 -12.58 24.63
N GLU A 172 -10.08 -12.99 24.74
CA GLU A 172 -10.99 -12.46 25.75
C GLU A 172 -10.90 -13.35 26.99
N GLU A 173 -9.77 -13.33 27.69
CA GLU A 173 -9.84 -13.59 29.13
C GLU A 173 -10.33 -12.31 29.77
N VAL A 174 -11.66 -12.15 29.79
CA VAL A 174 -12.34 -11.23 30.70
C VAL A 174 -12.03 -11.78 32.09
N SER A 175 -11.03 -11.20 32.76
CA SER A 175 -10.87 -11.41 34.19
C SER A 175 -12.12 -10.85 34.87
N GLU A 176 -13.08 -11.72 35.17
CA GLU A 176 -14.10 -11.44 36.17
C GLU A 176 -13.36 -11.15 37.48
N ILE A 177 -13.33 -9.87 37.84
CA ILE A 177 -12.90 -9.44 39.17
C ILE A 177 -14.07 -9.78 40.09
N GLU A 178 -13.98 -10.90 40.82
CA GLU A 178 -14.74 -11.14 42.06
C GLU A 178 -14.25 -10.24 43.19
#